data_AF-A0A501XZT4-F1
#
_entry.id   AF-A0A501XZT4-F1
#
_cell.length_a   1.000
_cell.length_b   1.000
_cell.length_c   1.000
_cell.angle_alpha   90.00
_cell.angle_beta   90.00
_cell.angle_gamma   90.00
#
_symmetry.space_group_name_H-M   'P 1'
#
loop_
_entity.id
_entity.type
_entity.pdbx_description
1 polymer ?
#
loop_
_entity_poly.entity_id
_entity_poly.type
_entity_poly.pdbx_seq_one_letter_code
_entity_poly.pdbx_strand_id
1 'polypeptide(L)'
;MKAPDNREKFKDVAWTQGRVLETRTTRRWSKQDIELVSRIERRTAFAHFYAHDQGRSREFVYQFESAEECVSAINAHNSDLEKSR
;
A
#
# COMPACT_ATOMS: atom_id res chain seq x y z
N MET A 1 -10.58 -2.98 16.32
CA MET A 1 -9.13 -3.21 16.44
C MET A 1 -8.43 -2.08 15.69
N LYS A 2 -7.39 -1.47 16.27
CA LYS A 2 -6.52 -0.54 15.51
C LYS A 2 -5.72 -1.38 14.52
N ALA A 3 -5.58 -0.93 13.27
CA ALA A 3 -4.68 -1.58 12.33
C ALA A 3 -3.25 -1.60 12.92
N PRO A 4 -2.46 -2.65 12.68
CA PRO A 4 -1.08 -2.69 13.15
C PRO A 4 -0.27 -1.53 12.55
N ASP A 5 0.80 -1.12 13.22
CA ASP A 5 1.74 -0.14 12.69
C ASP A 5 3.08 -0.83 12.43
N ASN A 6 3.37 -1.12 11.17
CA ASN A 6 4.56 -1.85 10.75
C ASN A 6 5.62 -0.92 10.12
N ARG A 7 5.52 0.41 10.27
CA ARG A 7 6.45 1.35 9.63
C ARG A 7 7.91 1.06 9.99
N GLU A 8 8.19 0.79 11.27
CA GLU A 8 9.55 0.46 11.72
C GLU A 8 10.06 -0.87 11.13
N LYS A 9 9.19 -1.88 11.01
CA LYS A 9 9.54 -3.18 10.42
C LYS A 9 10.02 -3.03 8.98
N PHE A 10 9.43 -2.11 8.22
CA PHE A 10 9.70 -1.92 6.79
C PHE A 10 10.49 -0.64 6.48
N LYS A 11 11.25 -0.11 7.44
CA LYS A 11 11.99 1.15 7.25
C LYS A 11 13.08 1.07 6.18
N ASP A 12 13.66 -0.12 5.97
CA ASP A 12 14.78 -0.32 5.03
C ASP A 12 14.32 -0.77 3.64
N VAL A 13 13.01 -0.76 3.38
CA VAL A 13 12.39 -1.22 2.13
C VAL A 13 11.54 -0.11 1.54
N ALA A 14 11.54 -0.01 0.20
CA ALA A 14 10.70 0.96 -0.49
C ALA A 14 9.21 0.64 -0.29
N TRP A 15 8.43 1.67 0.00
CA TRP A 15 6.98 1.57 0.13
C TRP A 15 6.28 1.91 -1.18
N THR A 16 5.06 1.41 -1.31
CA THR A 16 4.18 1.65 -2.46
C THR A 16 2.75 1.86 -2.01
N GLN A 17 2.00 2.64 -2.79
CA GLN A 17 0.59 2.88 -2.50
C GLN A 17 -0.23 1.66 -2.90
N GLY A 18 -1.22 1.33 -2.08
CA GLY A 18 -2.15 0.25 -2.33
C GLY A 18 -2.99 0.45 -3.59
N ARG A 19 -3.37 -0.68 -4.17
CA ARG A 19 -4.34 -0.77 -5.27
C ARG A 19 -5.11 -2.08 -5.17
N VAL A 20 -6.37 -2.08 -5.58
CA VAL A 20 -7.15 -3.33 -5.66
C VAL A 20 -6.46 -4.26 -6.65
N LEU A 21 -6.07 -5.45 -6.19
CA LEU A 21 -5.46 -6.45 -7.05
C LEU A 21 -6.52 -7.08 -7.94
N GLU A 22 -6.19 -7.27 -9.22
CA GLU A 22 -7.06 -7.97 -10.15
C GLU A 22 -6.89 -9.49 -9.98
N THR A 23 -7.87 -10.12 -9.33
CA THR A 23 -7.89 -11.54 -9.02
C THR A 23 -9.20 -12.14 -9.49
N ARG A 24 -9.28 -13.48 -9.55
CA ARG A 24 -10.55 -14.16 -9.86
C ARG A 24 -11.69 -13.74 -8.92
N THR A 25 -11.36 -13.42 -7.67
CA THR A 25 -12.31 -12.96 -6.65
C THR A 25 -12.76 -11.54 -6.92
N THR A 26 -11.82 -10.59 -7.05
CA THR A 26 -12.15 -9.17 -7.24
C THR A 26 -12.81 -8.88 -8.58
N ARG A 27 -12.58 -9.71 -9.62
CA ARG A 27 -13.32 -9.65 -10.89
C ARG A 27 -14.82 -9.91 -10.77
N ARG A 28 -15.27 -10.55 -9.68
CA ARG A 28 -16.69 -10.85 -9.42
C ARG A 28 -17.37 -9.79 -8.56
N TRP A 29 -16.62 -8.79 -8.08
CA TRP A 29 -17.15 -7.75 -7.22
C TRP A 29 -17.99 -6.75 -7.99
N SER A 30 -18.95 -6.13 -7.31
CA SER A 30 -19.68 -5.02 -7.87
C SER A 30 -18.76 -3.80 -8.03
N LYS A 31 -19.16 -2.84 -8.86
CA LYS A 31 -18.43 -1.57 -8.99
C LYS A 31 -18.34 -0.83 -7.65
N GLN A 32 -19.38 -0.92 -6.82
CA GLN A 32 -19.43 -0.28 -5.50
C GLN A 32 -18.42 -0.91 -4.54
N ASP A 33 -18.29 -2.24 -4.54
CA ASP A 33 -17.31 -2.95 -3.71
C ASP A 33 -15.87 -2.63 -4.13
N ILE A 34 -15.62 -2.59 -5.45
CA ILE A 34 -14.31 -2.21 -6.00
C ILE A 34 -13.97 -0.79 -5.57
N GLU A 35 -14.91 0.14 -5.64
CA GLU A 35 -14.67 1.53 -5.25
C GLU A 35 -14.42 1.66 -3.74
N LEU A 36 -15.21 0.97 -2.91
CA LEU A 36 -15.04 0.95 -1.45
C LEU A 36 -13.64 0.46 -1.06
N VAL A 37 -13.21 -0.67 -1.62
CA VAL A 37 -11.88 -1.22 -1.34
C VAL A 37 -10.80 -0.35 -1.97
N SER A 38 -11.03 0.23 -3.15
CA SER A 38 -10.07 1.17 -3.76
C SER A 38 -9.81 2.39 -2.88
N ARG A 39 -10.83 2.94 -2.23
CA ARG A 39 -10.66 4.05 -1.28
C ARG A 39 -9.79 3.65 -0.09
N ILE A 40 -9.95 2.43 0.41
CA ILE A 40 -9.13 1.88 1.50
C ILE A 40 -7.68 1.66 1.04
N GLU A 41 -7.49 1.04 -0.12
CA GLU A 41 -6.19 0.73 -0.70
C GLU A 41 -5.37 2.00 -0.97
N ARG A 42 -5.98 3.06 -1.51
CA ARG A 42 -5.30 4.33 -1.81
C ARG A 42 -4.72 5.00 -0.57
N ARG A 43 -5.33 4.82 0.61
CA ARG A 43 -4.79 5.34 1.87
C ARG A 43 -3.87 4.35 2.60
N THR A 44 -3.52 3.23 1.97
CA THR A 44 -2.70 2.18 2.59
C THR A 44 -1.34 2.09 1.91
N ALA A 45 -0.27 2.06 2.71
CA ALA A 45 1.07 1.78 2.24
C ALA A 45 1.40 0.30 2.39
N PHE A 46 2.11 -0.23 1.41
CA PHE A 46 2.59 -1.61 1.37
C PHE A 46 4.08 -1.68 1.03
N ALA A 47 4.77 -2.65 1.62
CA ALA A 47 6.14 -3.03 1.29
C ALA A 47 6.14 -4.25 0.33
N HIS A 48 7.31 -4.56 -0.22
CA HIS A 48 7.52 -5.77 -1.05
C HIS A 48 6.58 -5.86 -2.26
N PHE A 49 6.34 -4.73 -2.92
CA PHE A 49 5.61 -4.73 -4.18
C PHE A 49 6.54 -5.22 -5.30
N TYR A 50 6.29 -6.43 -5.78
CA TYR A 50 7.04 -7.00 -6.89
C TYR A 50 6.25 -6.90 -8.20
N ALA A 51 6.88 -6.39 -9.25
CA ALA A 51 6.22 -6.28 -10.55
C ALA A 51 5.85 -7.65 -11.14
N HIS A 52 6.68 -8.68 -10.88
CA HIS A 52 6.50 -10.03 -11.44
C HIS A 52 5.27 -10.76 -10.89
N ASP A 53 4.83 -10.46 -9.66
CA ASP A 53 3.64 -11.05 -9.05
C ASP A 53 2.47 -10.04 -8.93
N GLN A 54 2.63 -8.87 -9.54
CA GLN A 54 1.70 -7.75 -9.51
C GLN A 54 1.39 -7.20 -8.11
N GLY A 55 2.27 -7.44 -7.13
CA GLY A 55 2.12 -7.03 -5.75
C GLY A 55 1.28 -7.99 -4.91
N ARG A 56 1.15 -9.26 -5.30
CA ARG A 56 0.41 -10.28 -4.53
C ARG A 56 1.09 -10.62 -3.20
N SER A 57 2.42 -10.53 -3.16
CA SER A 57 3.23 -10.76 -1.95
C SER A 57 3.46 -9.50 -1.13
N ARG A 58 2.75 -8.41 -1.43
CA ARG A 58 2.91 -7.14 -0.71
C ARG A 58 2.55 -7.31 0.76
N GLU A 59 3.28 -6.66 1.64
CA GLU A 59 3.02 -6.67 3.07
C GLU A 59 2.48 -5.33 3.54
N PHE A 60 1.48 -5.37 4.43
CA PHE A 60 0.87 -4.16 4.99
C PHE A 60 1.87 -3.40 5.85
N VAL A 61 2.06 -2.11 5.56
CA VAL A 61 2.90 -1.20 6.35
C VAL A 61 2.03 -0.42 7.33
N TYR A 62 1.17 0.43 6.79
CA TYR A 62 0.34 1.35 7.57
C TYR A 62 -0.83 1.89 6.74
N GLN A 63 -1.89 2.31 7.42
CA GLN A 63 -3.05 2.94 6.80
C GLN A 63 -3.20 4.37 7.33
N PHE A 64 -3.13 5.32 6.40
CA PHE A 64 -3.24 6.75 6.64
C PHE A 64 -4.69 7.22 6.64
N GLU A 65 -4.92 8.47 7.02
CA GLU A 65 -6.27 9.04 7.03
C GLU A 65 -6.77 9.29 5.62
N SER A 66 -5.88 9.74 4.72
CA SER A 66 -6.19 10.09 3.33
C SER A 66 -5.22 9.45 2.32
N ALA A 67 -5.61 9.50 1.04
CA ALA A 67 -4.76 9.03 -0.04
C ALA A 67 -3.55 9.96 -0.26
N GLU A 68 -3.75 11.26 -0.06
CA GLU A 68 -2.75 12.31 -0.20
C GLU A 68 -1.67 12.20 0.87
N GLU A 69 -2.07 11.92 2.11
CA GLU A 69 -1.15 11.66 3.22
C GLU A 69 -0.32 10.40 2.95
N CYS A 70 -0.96 9.33 2.47
CA CYS A 70 -0.29 8.09 2.10
C CYS A 70 0.79 8.34 1.02
N VAL A 71 0.44 9.04 -0.07
CA VAL A 71 1.40 9.36 -1.14
C VAL A 71 2.55 10.21 -0.62
N SER A 72 2.25 11.23 0.17
CA SER A 72 3.28 12.12 0.73
C SER A 72 4.25 11.35 1.64
N ALA A 73 3.72 10.48 2.51
CA ALA A 73 4.53 9.64 3.40
C ALA A 73 5.39 8.64 2.63
N ILE A 74 4.84 7.99 1.60
CA ILE A 74 5.61 7.07 0.73
C ILE A 74 6.75 7.81 0.03
N ASN A 75 6.49 8.98 -0.55
CA ASN A 75 7.49 9.76 -1.26
C ASN A 75 8.62 10.23 -0.32
N ALA A 76 8.27 10.72 0.88
CA ALA A 76 9.25 11.12 1.88
C ALA A 76 10.11 9.92 2.31
N HIS A 77 9.47 8.81 2.67
CA HIS A 77 10.13 7.56 3.08
C HIS A 77 11.12 7.06 2.02
N ASN A 78 10.65 6.91 0.77
CA ASN A 78 11.48 6.40 -0.31
C ASN A 78 12.65 7.36 -0.63
N SER A 79 12.43 8.68 -0.55
CA SER A 79 13.49 9.66 -0.74
C SER A 79 14.58 9.57 0.33
N ASP A 80 14.18 9.34 1.59
CA ASP A 80 15.13 9.19 2.70
C ASP A 80 15.88 7.85 2.63
N LEU A 81 15.20 6.79 2.17
CA LEU A 81 15.83 5.50 1.89
C LEU A 81 16.88 5.58 0.79
N GLU A 82 16.64 6.34 -0.28
CA GLU A 82 17.61 6.56 -1.35
C GLU A 82 18.84 7.34 -0.89
N LYS A 83 18.68 8.33 -0.01
CA LYS A 83 19.80 9.10 0.56
C LYS A 83 20.66 8.30 1.54
N SER A 84 20.08 7.27 2.14
CA SER A 84 20.73 6.43 3.16
C SER A 84 21.48 5.23 2.57
N ARG A 85 21.47 5.07 1.24
CA ARG A 85 22.18 4.04 0.47
C ARG A 85 23.49 4.58 -0.10
#